data_AF-A0A5U9KZG2-F1
#
_entry.id   AF-A0A5U9KZG2-F1
#
_cell.length_a   1.000
_cell.length_b   1.000
_cell.length_c   1.000
_cell.angle_alpha   90.00
_cell.angle_beta   90.00
_cell.angle_gamma   90.00
#
_symmetry.space_group_name_H-M   'P 1'
#
loop_
_entity.id
_entity.type
_entity.pdbx_description
1 polymer ?
#
loop_
_entity_poly.entity_id
_entity_poly.type
_entity_poly.pdbx_seq_one_letter_code
_entity_poly.pdbx_strand_id
1 'polypeptide(L)'
;MDKFECITVAILDDSDCVGETLSPAIEQEINTADMVIYGDKVIKNRVHIPDIKPQGSSVKTFRGLSLESGHAFQNISTLINAAFLISTVEEAGDSELSDSVLIIASQYAEAAHANEMEK
;
A
#
# COMPACT_ATOMS: atom_id res chain seq x y z
N MET A 1 4.16 21.90 -11.76
CA MET A 1 3.39 20.65 -11.90
C MET A 1 4.03 19.68 -12.88
N ASP A 2 4.29 18.45 -12.43
CA ASP A 2 4.67 17.36 -13.32
C ASP A 2 3.43 16.52 -13.66
N LYS A 3 3.32 16.16 -14.95
CA LYS A 3 2.25 15.30 -15.46
C LYS A 3 2.84 13.94 -15.83
N PHE A 4 2.40 12.92 -15.11
CA PHE A 4 2.61 11.52 -15.47
C PHE A 4 1.41 11.02 -16.27
N GLU A 5 1.54 9.89 -16.98
CA GLU A 5 0.57 9.41 -17.97
C GLU A 5 -0.90 9.41 -17.51
N CYS A 6 -1.18 9.29 -16.20
CA CYS A 6 -2.52 9.37 -15.62
C CYS A 6 -2.61 10.12 -14.27
N ILE A 7 -1.56 10.82 -13.83
CA ILE A 7 -1.49 11.41 -12.48
C ILE A 7 -0.85 12.80 -12.57
N THR A 8 -1.47 13.76 -11.89
CA THR A 8 -0.95 15.12 -11.72
C THR A 8 -0.31 15.25 -10.34
N VAL A 9 0.99 15.61 -10.30
CA VAL A 9 1.74 15.78 -9.06
C VAL A 9 2.17 17.25 -8.92
N ALA A 10 1.82 17.85 -7.79
CA ALA A 10 2.34 19.14 -7.36
C ALA A 10 3.43 18.93 -6.31
N ILE A 11 4.60 19.52 -6.54
CA ILE A 11 5.72 19.51 -5.60
C ILE A 11 5.81 20.94 -5.06
N LEU A 12 5.78 21.05 -3.75
CA LEU A 12 5.88 22.29 -3.00
C LEU A 12 7.19 22.35 -2.26
N ASP A 13 7.79 23.54 -2.24
CA ASP A 13 8.94 23.86 -1.42
C ASP A 13 8.68 25.08 -0.51
N ASP A 14 9.67 25.44 0.31
CA ASP A 14 9.56 26.58 1.22
C ASP A 14 9.44 27.93 0.49
N SER A 15 9.83 28.00 -0.78
CA SER A 15 9.72 29.21 -1.61
C SER A 15 8.32 29.42 -2.20
N ASP A 16 7.51 28.36 -2.22
CA ASP A 16 6.10 28.38 -2.62
C ASP A 16 5.16 28.99 -1.56
N CYS A 17 5.68 29.15 -0.33
CA CYS A 17 5.00 29.77 0.80
C CYS A 17 5.48 31.22 0.97
N VAL A 18 4.62 32.21 0.70
CA VAL A 18 4.91 33.61 1.05
C VAL A 18 4.38 33.86 2.47
N GLY A 19 5.22 33.63 3.47
CA GLY A 19 4.80 33.62 4.89
C GLY A 19 4.08 32.33 5.26
N GLU A 20 2.93 32.40 5.94
CA GLU A 20 2.08 31.23 6.26
C GLU A 20 1.00 30.95 5.21
N THR A 21 1.03 31.65 4.06
CA THR A 21 -0.05 31.59 3.07
C THR A 21 0.48 31.26 1.68
N LEU A 22 -0.14 30.26 1.05
CA LEU A 22 0.16 29.87 -0.32
C LEU A 22 -0.36 30.93 -1.29
N SER A 23 0.34 31.15 -2.41
CA SER A 23 -0.18 32.03 -3.46
C SER A 23 -1.44 31.41 -4.09
N PRO A 24 -2.41 32.22 -4.57
CA PRO A 24 -3.64 31.70 -5.17
C PRO A 24 -3.41 30.77 -6.38
N ALA A 25 -2.31 30.97 -7.12
CA ALA A 25 -1.94 30.12 -8.25
C ALA A 25 -1.50 28.72 -7.79
N ILE A 26 -0.70 28.66 -6.73
CA ILE A 26 -0.21 27.41 -6.12
C ILE A 26 -1.37 26.68 -5.43
N GLU A 27 -2.27 27.42 -4.78
CA GLU A 27 -3.47 26.87 -4.16
C GLU A 27 -4.37 26.19 -5.21
N GLN A 28 -4.54 26.78 -6.40
CA GLN A 28 -5.28 26.17 -7.49
C GLN A 28 -4.58 24.91 -8.04
N GLU A 29 -3.25 24.93 -8.14
CA GLU A 29 -2.44 23.79 -8.58
C GLU A 29 -2.55 22.62 -7.61
N ILE A 30 -2.38 22.87 -6.31
CA ILE A 30 -2.59 21.89 -5.23
C ILE A 30 -4.01 21.32 -5.27
N ASN A 31 -5.02 22.18 -5.45
CA ASN A 31 -6.42 21.76 -5.44
C ASN A 31 -6.76 20.79 -6.57
N THR A 32 -6.15 20.98 -7.74
CA THR A 32 -6.35 20.16 -8.94
C THR A 32 -5.43 18.94 -9.00
N ALA A 33 -4.29 18.95 -8.30
CA ALA A 33 -3.38 17.82 -8.25
C ALA A 33 -3.96 16.57 -7.56
N ASP A 34 -3.59 15.41 -8.09
CA ASP A 34 -3.90 14.09 -7.55
C ASP A 34 -2.98 13.74 -6.39
N MET A 35 -1.73 14.19 -6.41
CA MET A 35 -0.79 14.06 -5.30
C MET A 35 -0.05 15.37 -5.05
N VAL A 36 0.17 15.70 -3.78
CA VAL A 36 0.95 16.88 -3.37
C VAL A 36 2.04 16.46 -2.41
N ILE A 37 3.27 16.84 -2.72
CA ILE A 37 4.47 16.56 -1.94
C ILE A 37 5.01 17.90 -1.44
N TYR A 38 5.29 18.01 -0.14
CA TYR A 38 5.97 19.16 0.46
C TYR A 38 7.27 18.69 1.11
N GLY A 39 8.41 19.19 0.61
CA GLY A 39 9.71 18.64 0.96
C GLY A 39 9.81 17.15 0.61
N ASP A 40 10.00 16.30 1.62
CA ASP A 40 10.05 14.84 1.50
C ASP A 40 8.74 14.14 1.90
N LYS A 41 7.67 14.89 2.18
CA LYS A 41 6.40 14.35 2.70
C LYS A 41 5.26 14.46 1.69
N VAL A 42 4.50 13.38 1.53
CA VAL A 42 3.22 13.41 0.81
C VAL A 42 2.14 13.98 1.73
N ILE A 43 1.61 15.16 1.40
CA ILE A 43 0.61 15.87 2.20
C ILE A 43 -0.81 15.73 1.64
N LYS A 44 -0.95 15.28 0.39
CA LYS A 44 -2.24 14.96 -0.24
C LYS A 44 -2.06 13.82 -1.22
N ASN A 45 -2.93 12.82 -1.15
CA ASN A 45 -2.92 11.67 -2.06
C ASN A 45 -4.37 11.27 -2.42
N ARG A 46 -4.84 11.76 -3.56
CA ARG A 46 -6.12 11.39 -4.20
C ARG A 46 -5.96 10.28 -5.24
N VAL A 47 -4.73 9.87 -5.55
CA VAL A 47 -4.44 8.61 -6.27
C VAL A 47 -4.95 7.41 -5.42
N HIS A 48 -5.11 7.62 -4.11
CA HIS A 48 -5.90 6.75 -3.25
C HIS A 48 -7.40 6.89 -3.54
N ILE A 49 -7.95 5.91 -4.25
CA ILE A 49 -9.38 5.59 -4.21
C ILE A 49 -9.71 5.19 -2.76
N PRO A 50 -10.66 5.83 -2.07
CA PRO A 50 -11.03 5.45 -0.72
C PRO A 50 -11.64 4.04 -0.73
N ASP A 51 -11.25 3.28 0.29
CA ASP A 51 -11.78 2.00 0.74
C ASP A 51 -13.09 1.59 0.07
N ILE A 52 -13.04 0.47 -0.66
CA ILE A 52 -14.18 -0.44 -0.65
C ILE A 52 -14.36 -0.80 0.84
N LYS A 53 -15.25 -0.08 1.54
CA LYS A 53 -15.79 -0.59 2.80
C LYS A 53 -16.27 -2.01 2.48
N PRO A 54 -15.74 -3.06 3.12
CA PRO A 54 -16.40 -4.33 3.03
C PRO A 54 -17.74 -4.13 3.73
N GLN A 55 -18.80 -3.95 2.94
CA GLN A 55 -20.15 -4.15 3.43
C GLN A 55 -20.22 -5.63 3.80
N GLY A 56 -19.96 -5.92 5.07
CA GLY A 56 -20.35 -7.18 5.71
C GLY A 56 -19.76 -8.47 5.13
N SER A 57 -18.63 -8.45 4.41
CA SER A 57 -17.90 -9.68 4.11
C SER A 57 -16.64 -9.76 4.98
N SER A 58 -16.52 -10.85 5.74
CA SER A 58 -15.34 -11.19 6.54
C SER A 58 -14.15 -11.62 5.67
N VAL A 59 -14.10 -11.19 4.41
CA VAL A 59 -13.07 -11.61 3.47
C VAL A 59 -11.85 -10.75 3.73
N LYS A 60 -10.82 -11.32 4.36
CA LYS A 60 -9.49 -10.71 4.47
C LYS A 60 -9.02 -10.35 3.05
N THR A 61 -8.88 -9.07 2.74
CA THR A 61 -8.45 -8.61 1.42
C THR A 61 -6.93 -8.57 1.35
N PHE A 62 -6.32 -9.44 0.54
CA PHE A 62 -4.89 -9.49 0.31
C PHE A 62 -4.55 -8.76 -0.98
N ARG A 63 -4.21 -7.47 -0.87
CA ARG A 63 -3.99 -6.61 -2.04
C ARG A 63 -2.89 -7.18 -2.94
N GLY A 64 -3.22 -7.41 -4.21
CA GLY A 64 -2.27 -7.92 -5.21
C GLY A 64 -2.05 -9.43 -5.19
N LEU A 65 -2.76 -10.18 -4.32
CA LEU A 65 -2.66 -11.64 -4.24
C LEU A 65 -4.02 -12.27 -4.57
N SER A 66 -4.04 -13.17 -5.57
CA SER A 66 -5.25 -13.89 -6.00
C SER A 66 -5.50 -15.15 -5.17
N LEU A 67 -6.70 -15.28 -4.59
CA LEU A 67 -7.14 -16.48 -3.85
C LEU A 67 -7.50 -17.68 -4.74
N GLU A 68 -7.38 -17.57 -6.07
CA GLU A 68 -7.58 -18.71 -6.96
C GLU A 68 -6.52 -19.79 -6.68
N SER A 69 -6.94 -21.05 -6.57
CA SER A 69 -6.08 -22.18 -6.17
C SER A 69 -4.73 -22.26 -6.88
N GLY A 70 -4.69 -21.99 -8.19
CA GLY A 70 -3.44 -21.97 -8.97
C GLY A 70 -2.45 -20.88 -8.54
N HIS A 71 -2.95 -19.71 -8.14
CA HIS A 71 -2.15 -18.58 -7.68
C HIS A 71 -1.89 -18.63 -6.17
N ALA A 72 -2.84 -19.16 -5.40
CA ALA A 72 -2.77 -19.18 -3.95
C ALA A 72 -1.60 -20.01 -3.43
N PHE A 73 -1.34 -21.19 -4.00
CA PHE A 73 -0.20 -22.01 -3.59
C PHE A 73 1.14 -21.32 -3.88
N GLN A 74 1.26 -20.68 -5.05
CA GLN A 74 2.44 -19.91 -5.43
C GLN A 74 2.68 -18.74 -4.46
N ASN A 75 1.61 -18.03 -4.09
CA ASN A 75 1.67 -16.88 -3.20
C ASN A 75 2.07 -17.31 -1.77
N ILE A 76 1.51 -18.41 -1.25
CA ILE A 76 1.88 -18.98 0.05
C ILE A 76 3.37 -19.35 0.06
N SER A 77 3.83 -20.06 -0.97
CA SER A 77 5.25 -20.45 -1.09
C SER A 77 6.17 -19.22 -1.14
N THR A 78 5.76 -18.17 -1.87
CA THR A 78 6.53 -16.92 -1.96
C THR A 78 6.62 -16.20 -0.62
N LEU A 79 5.51 -16.12 0.14
CA LEU A 79 5.49 -15.50 1.47
C LEU A 79 6.38 -16.27 2.46
N ILE A 80 6.33 -17.60 2.45
CA ILE A 80 7.19 -18.43 3.32
C ILE A 80 8.66 -18.24 2.98
N ASN A 81 9.01 -18.23 1.69
CA ASN A 81 10.40 -18.00 1.27
C ASN A 81 10.87 -16.59 1.62
N ALA A 82 10.01 -15.58 1.50
CA ALA A 82 10.33 -14.21 1.92
C ALA A 82 10.59 -14.13 3.42
N ALA A 83 9.74 -14.75 4.24
CA ALA A 83 9.94 -14.82 5.69
C ALA A 83 11.27 -15.48 6.06
N PHE A 84 11.61 -16.58 5.39
CA PHE A 84 12.90 -17.26 5.59
C PHE A 84 14.10 -16.37 5.22
N LEU A 85 14.04 -15.67 4.08
CA LEU A 85 15.13 -14.76 3.70
C LEU A 85 15.29 -13.61 4.70
N ILE A 86 14.17 -13.05 5.17
CA ILE A 86 14.19 -12.01 6.21
C ILE A 86 14.82 -12.53 7.50
N SER A 87 14.44 -13.73 7.95
CA SER A 87 15.00 -14.30 9.19
C SER A 87 16.49 -14.60 9.11
N THR A 88 17.06 -14.78 7.91
CA THR A 88 18.51 -14.96 7.74
C THR A 88 19.31 -13.66 7.84
N VAL A 89 18.65 -12.50 7.71
CA VAL A 89 19.30 -11.17 7.78
C VAL A 89 18.92 -10.41 9.05
N GLU A 90 17.85 -10.82 9.73
CA GLU A 90 17.49 -10.28 11.05
C GLU A 90 18.54 -10.63 12.10
N GLU A 91 18.78 -9.68 13.03
CA GLU A 91 19.63 -9.94 14.17
C GLU A 91 18.97 -10.97 15.11
N ALA A 92 19.79 -11.77 15.77
CA ALA A 92 19.29 -12.82 16.66
C ALA A 92 18.44 -12.20 17.80
N GLY A 93 17.13 -12.41 17.73
CA GLY A 93 16.15 -11.89 18.70
C GLY A 93 15.24 -10.78 18.17
N ASP A 94 15.45 -10.32 16.93
CA ASP A 94 14.64 -9.28 16.27
C ASP A 94 13.81 -9.87 15.10
N SER A 95 13.19 -11.04 15.32
CA SER A 95 12.46 -11.80 14.29
C SER A 95 11.07 -11.22 13.95
N GLU A 96 10.81 -9.97 14.32
CA GLU A 96 9.47 -9.37 14.26
C GLU A 96 8.93 -9.30 12.83
N LEU A 97 9.80 -9.03 11.85
CA LEU A 97 9.39 -8.90 10.46
C LEU A 97 9.20 -10.27 9.80
N SER A 98 10.09 -11.23 10.02
CA SER A 98 9.90 -12.60 9.50
C SER A 98 8.66 -13.28 10.10
N ASP A 99 8.42 -13.11 11.40
CA ASP A 99 7.23 -13.62 12.08
C ASP A 99 5.95 -12.97 11.54
N SER A 100 5.97 -11.66 11.29
CA SER A 100 4.85 -10.93 10.69
C SER A 100 4.49 -11.46 9.29
N VAL A 101 5.49 -11.75 8.46
CA VAL A 101 5.25 -12.33 7.12
C VAL A 101 4.68 -13.74 7.21
N LEU A 102 5.13 -14.56 8.17
CA LEU A 102 4.55 -15.90 8.41
C LEU A 102 3.09 -15.83 8.87
N ILE A 103 2.75 -14.86 9.72
CA ILE A 103 1.35 -14.62 10.13
C ILE A 103 0.49 -14.29 8.91
N ILE A 104 0.97 -13.41 8.01
CA ILE A 104 0.26 -13.08 6.78
C ILE A 104 0.08 -14.32 5.89
N ALA A 105 1.14 -15.14 5.73
CA ALA A 105 1.06 -16.38 4.97
C ALA A 105 -0.01 -17.34 5.50
N SER A 106 -0.09 -17.48 6.83
CA SER A 106 -1.11 -18.30 7.50
C SER A 106 -2.52 -17.76 7.24
N GLN A 107 -2.74 -16.47 7.46
CA GLN A 107 -4.03 -15.83 7.22
C GLN A 107 -4.47 -15.92 5.75
N TYR A 108 -3.50 -15.85 4.83
CA TYR A 108 -3.74 -15.99 3.40
C TYR A 108 -4.16 -17.42 3.04
N ALA A 109 -3.49 -18.44 3.61
CA ALA A 109 -3.84 -19.83 3.39
C ALA A 109 -5.27 -20.15 3.88
N GLU A 110 -5.66 -19.63 5.04
CA GLU A 110 -7.04 -19.73 5.55
C GLU A 110 -8.05 -19.13 4.57
N ALA A 111 -7.76 -17.94 4.04
CA ALA A 111 -8.67 -17.26 3.11
C ALA A 111 -8.75 -17.97 1.75
N ALA A 112 -7.64 -18.49 1.24
CA ALA A 112 -7.62 -19.28 0.02
C ALA A 112 -8.43 -20.57 0.17
N HIS A 113 -8.29 -21.25 1.31
CA HIS A 113 -9.07 -22.44 1.63
C HIS A 113 -10.57 -22.13 1.73
N ALA A 114 -10.96 -21.05 2.43
CA ALA A 114 -12.36 -20.62 2.51
C ALA A 114 -12.94 -20.30 1.12
N ASN A 115 -12.19 -19.58 0.28
CA ASN A 115 -12.59 -19.24 -1.08
C ASN A 115 -12.82 -20.47 -1.98
N GLU A 116 -12.06 -21.55 -1.78
CA GLU A 116 -12.29 -22.81 -2.51
C GLU A 116 -13.47 -23.61 -1.95
N MET A 117 -13.80 -23.49 -0.65
CA MET A 117 -14.99 -24.12 -0.06
C MET A 117 -16.30 -23.41 -0.38
N GLU A 118 -16.26 -22.12 -0.72
CA GLU A 118 -17.43 -21.32 -1.10
C GLU A 118 -17.78 -21.43 -2.60
N LYS A 119 -16.95 -22.10 -3.41
CA LYS A 119 -17.20 -22.39 -4.84
C LYS A 119 -17.98 -23.68 -5.05
#